data_AF-A0A2V6AYC8-F1
#
_entry.id   AF-A0A2V6AYC8-F1
#
_cell.length_a   1.000
_cell.length_b   1.000
_cell.length_c   1.000
_cell.angle_alpha   90.00
_cell.angle_beta   90.00
_cell.angle_gamma   90.00
#
_symmetry.space_group_name_H-M   'P 1'
#
loop_
_entity.id
_entity.type
_entity.pdbx_description
1 polymer ?
#
loop_
_entity_poly.entity_id
_entity_poly.type
_entity_poly.pdbx_seq_one_letter_code
_entity_poly.pdbx_strand_id
1 'polypeptide(L)'
;MDQINKYKQKNHNARGANRRERRAKLNFGARAGQRARAVTPVAKRPTVQILTISNVPSDMLEAIDELAARQDRSRSSLVRRELQRIVAEYRAKEAFNKSR
;
A
#
# COMPACT_ATOMS: atom_id res chain seq x y z
N MET A 1 -18.21 5.71 67.62
CA MET A 1 -19.59 6.23 67.61
C MET A 1 -20.25 5.77 66.34
N ASP A 2 -21.11 4.77 66.48
CA ASP A 2 -21.97 4.22 65.44
C ASP A 2 -22.97 5.25 64.92
N GLN A 3 -23.35 5.17 63.63
CA GLN A 3 -24.76 5.05 63.27
C GLN A 3 -24.96 4.62 61.80
N ILE A 4 -25.52 3.42 61.68
CA ILE A 4 -26.12 2.80 60.50
C ILE A 4 -27.56 3.30 60.39
N ASN A 5 -28.02 3.70 59.18
CA ASN A 5 -29.39 3.43 58.70
C ASN A 5 -29.51 3.81 57.21
N LYS A 6 -29.71 2.85 56.28
CA LYS A 6 -30.95 2.10 55.93
C LYS A 6 -31.83 2.84 54.91
N TYR A 7 -31.61 2.50 53.64
CA TYR A 7 -32.65 2.16 52.66
C TYR A 7 -31.98 1.14 51.72
N LYS A 8 -32.20 -0.19 51.81
CA LYS A 8 -33.38 -0.95 51.34
C LYS A 8 -33.93 -0.36 50.03
N GLN A 9 -34.13 -1.06 48.92
CA GLN A 9 -34.16 -2.48 48.59
C GLN A 9 -34.20 -2.59 47.05
N LYS A 10 -33.64 -3.69 46.53
CA LYS A 10 -34.04 -4.48 45.35
C LYS A 10 -34.79 -3.77 44.21
N ASN A 11 -34.26 -3.89 42.99
CA ASN A 11 -35.07 -4.31 41.85
C ASN A 11 -34.26 -5.22 40.92
N HIS A 12 -34.63 -6.50 40.97
CA HIS A 12 -34.32 -7.47 39.92
C HIS A 12 -35.06 -7.06 38.67
N ASN A 13 -34.36 -6.87 37.56
CA ASN A 13 -34.94 -7.06 36.23
C ASN A 13 -33.95 -7.86 35.38
N ALA A 14 -34.17 -9.17 35.39
CA ALA A 14 -33.57 -10.11 34.46
C ALA A 14 -34.09 -9.82 33.04
N ARG A 15 -33.19 -9.50 32.11
CA ARG A 15 -33.39 -9.76 30.66
C ARG A 15 -32.10 -9.49 29.91
N GLY A 16 -31.37 -10.55 29.53
CA GLY A 16 -30.27 -10.40 28.57
C GLY A 16 -29.29 -11.56 28.46
N ALA A 17 -29.18 -12.42 29.49
CA ALA A 17 -28.41 -13.65 29.37
C ALA A 17 -29.27 -14.69 28.65
N ASN A 18 -29.20 -14.75 27.30
CA ASN A 18 -29.49 -15.93 26.45
C ASN A 18 -29.48 -15.61 24.93
N ARG A 19 -28.53 -14.80 24.45
CA ARG A 19 -28.34 -14.58 22.99
C ARG A 19 -26.95 -14.89 22.45
N ARG A 20 -26.06 -15.47 23.26
CA ARG A 20 -24.68 -15.78 22.84
C ARG A 20 -24.32 -17.26 22.72
N GLU A 21 -25.28 -18.17 22.94
CA GLU A 21 -25.01 -19.62 22.83
C GLU A 21 -25.71 -20.30 21.63
N ARG A 22 -26.51 -19.58 20.85
CA ARG A 22 -27.22 -20.15 19.67
C ARG A 22 -26.55 -19.84 18.32
N ARG A 23 -25.24 -19.55 18.30
CA ARG A 23 -24.45 -19.46 17.05
C ARG A 23 -23.27 -20.44 17.01
N ALA A 24 -23.28 -21.49 17.85
CA ALA A 24 -22.28 -22.56 17.83
C ALA A 24 -22.73 -23.80 17.01
N LYS A 25 -23.58 -23.62 16.00
CA LYS A 25 -23.87 -24.63 14.98
C LYS A 25 -23.97 -23.99 13.60
N LEU A 26 -22.86 -23.43 13.13
CA LEU A 26 -22.65 -23.18 11.70
C LEU A 26 -21.78 -24.31 11.16
N ASN A 27 -22.45 -25.35 10.68
CA ASN A 27 -22.03 -26.33 9.69
C ASN A 27 -20.53 -26.34 9.33
N PHE A 28 -19.75 -27.13 10.06
CA PHE A 28 -18.40 -27.58 9.65
C PHE A 28 -18.51 -28.65 8.55
N GLY A 29 -19.17 -28.34 7.44
CA GLY A 29 -19.42 -29.31 6.40
C GLY A 29 -20.06 -28.69 5.18
N ALA A 30 -19.25 -28.05 4.34
CA ALA A 30 -19.43 -27.88 2.89
C ALA A 30 -18.58 -26.69 2.38
N ARG A 31 -17.26 -26.88 2.29
CA ARG A 31 -16.40 -26.26 1.26
C ARG A 31 -15.01 -26.90 1.26
N ALA A 32 -14.98 -28.23 1.34
CA ALA A 32 -13.83 -29.01 0.88
C ALA A 32 -13.93 -29.08 -0.65
N GLY A 33 -13.46 -28.05 -1.33
CA GLY A 33 -13.48 -27.97 -2.79
C GLY A 33 -13.52 -26.52 -3.25
N GLN A 34 -12.49 -26.11 -3.98
CA GLN A 34 -12.32 -24.76 -4.54
C GLN A 34 -11.87 -23.65 -3.57
N ARG A 35 -10.73 -23.86 -2.94
CA ARG A 35 -9.69 -22.83 -3.07
C ARG A 35 -8.51 -23.50 -3.73
N ALA A 36 -8.52 -23.45 -5.06
CA ALA A 36 -7.30 -23.57 -5.85
C ALA A 36 -6.21 -22.83 -5.08
N ARG A 37 -5.04 -23.46 -4.92
CA ARG A 37 -3.84 -22.81 -4.40
C ARG A 37 -3.73 -21.46 -5.09
N ALA A 38 -4.21 -20.41 -4.43
CA ALA A 38 -3.84 -19.06 -4.77
C ALA A 38 -2.39 -19.02 -4.30
N VAL A 39 -1.50 -19.45 -5.19
CA VAL A 39 -0.12 -19.02 -5.16
C VAL A 39 -0.25 -17.51 -5.09
N THR A 40 -0.05 -16.95 -3.90
CA THR A 40 0.12 -15.52 -3.75
C THR A 40 1.19 -15.18 -4.77
N PRO A 41 0.89 -14.38 -5.81
CA PRO A 41 1.93 -13.99 -6.74
C PRO A 41 2.99 -13.35 -5.85
N VAL A 42 4.19 -13.93 -5.85
CA VAL A 42 5.34 -13.36 -5.15
C VAL A 42 5.34 -11.91 -5.57
N ALA A 43 5.08 -11.01 -4.62
CA ALA A 43 5.04 -9.59 -4.90
C ALA A 43 6.35 -9.29 -5.62
N LYS A 44 6.26 -8.94 -6.92
CA LYS A 44 7.44 -8.75 -7.76
C LYS A 44 8.28 -7.74 -7.02
N ARG A 45 9.42 -8.19 -6.48
CA ARG A 45 10.36 -7.29 -5.81
C ARG A 45 10.67 -6.19 -6.82
N PRO A 46 10.59 -4.91 -6.43
CA PRO A 46 10.93 -3.85 -7.36
C PRO A 46 12.35 -4.10 -7.87
N THR A 47 12.49 -4.33 -9.18
CA THR A 47 13.80 -4.40 -9.81
C THR A 47 14.36 -2.99 -9.82
N VAL A 48 15.10 -2.63 -8.76
CA VAL A 48 15.82 -1.36 -8.72
C VAL A 48 17.11 -1.57 -9.49
N GLN A 49 17.17 -1.05 -10.72
CA GLN A 49 18.42 -0.95 -11.47
C GLN A 49 19.11 0.35 -11.06
N ILE A 50 20.38 0.25 -10.67
CA ILE A 50 21.23 1.41 -10.40
C ILE A 50 21.99 1.71 -11.69
N LEU A 51 21.80 2.91 -12.23
CA LEU A 51 22.51 3.39 -13.41
C LEU A 51 23.57 4.39 -12.96
N THR A 52 24.84 4.10 -13.26
CA THR A 52 25.93 5.05 -13.06
C THR A 52 26.10 5.85 -14.35
N ILE A 53 25.98 7.18 -14.25
CA ILE A 53 26.20 8.09 -15.37
C ILE A 53 27.55 8.78 -15.12
N SER A 54 28.55 8.44 -15.94
CA SER A 54 29.89 9.03 -15.88
C SER A 54 30.03 10.19 -16.86
N ASN A 55 31.03 11.04 -16.64
CA ASN A 55 31.41 12.14 -17.54
C ASN A 55 30.32 13.20 -17.72
N VAL A 56 29.53 13.46 -16.67
CA VAL A 56 28.59 14.58 -16.67
C VAL A 56 29.38 15.87 -16.43
N PRO A 57 29.31 16.86 -17.34
CA PRO A 57 29.93 18.17 -17.15
C PRO A 57 29.45 18.84 -15.85
N SER A 58 30.34 19.58 -15.18
CA SER A 58 30.04 20.20 -13.88
C SER A 58 28.88 21.21 -13.94
N ASP A 59 28.81 22.00 -15.01
CA ASP A 59 27.72 22.94 -15.29
C ASP A 59 26.36 22.23 -15.44
N MET A 60 26.34 21.05 -16.07
CA MET A 60 25.13 20.24 -16.15
C MET A 60 24.72 19.66 -14.80
N LEU A 61 25.68 19.25 -13.96
CA LEU A 61 25.40 18.78 -12.60
C LEU A 61 24.79 19.89 -11.74
N GLU A 62 25.35 21.11 -11.83
CA GLU A 62 24.85 22.28 -11.11
C GLU A 62 23.44 22.66 -11.56
N ALA A 63 23.18 22.68 -12.87
CA ALA A 63 21.85 22.92 -13.42
C ALA A 63 20.82 21.86 -12.96
N ILE A 64 21.21 20.58 -12.88
CA ILE A 64 20.35 19.51 -12.35
C ILE A 64 20.04 19.76 -10.87
N ASP A 65 21.05 20.13 -10.08
CA ASP A 65 20.89 20.40 -8.65
C ASP A 65 19.95 21.58 -8.40
N GLU A 66 20.11 22.67 -9.15
CA GLU A 66 19.22 23.82 -9.09
C GLU A 66 17.78 23.47 -9.48
N LEU A 67 17.59 22.75 -10.59
CA LEU A 67 16.26 22.36 -11.05
C LEU A 67 15.57 21.42 -10.06
N ALA A 68 16.34 20.52 -9.44
CA ALA A 68 15.84 19.61 -8.41
C ALA A 68 15.38 20.39 -7.17
N ALA A 69 16.19 21.36 -6.72
CA ALA A 69 15.86 22.23 -5.59
C ALA A 69 14.60 23.08 -5.85
N ARG A 70 14.50 23.68 -7.04
CA ARG A 70 13.31 24.49 -7.43
C ARG A 70 12.01 23.69 -7.46
N GLN A 71 12.10 22.38 -7.67
CA GLN A 71 10.93 21.49 -7.73
C GLN A 71 10.71 20.71 -6.43
N ASP A 72 11.49 20.97 -5.38
CA ASP A 72 11.49 20.21 -4.12
C ASP A 72 11.60 18.69 -4.36
N ARG A 73 12.56 18.30 -5.20
CA ARG A 73 12.79 16.90 -5.61
C ARG A 73 14.23 16.49 -5.38
N SER A 74 14.44 15.18 -5.22
CA SER A 74 15.78 14.61 -5.30
C SER A 74 16.28 14.56 -6.75
N ARG A 75 17.60 14.67 -6.94
CA ARG A 75 18.26 14.55 -8.25
C ARG A 75 17.82 13.28 -8.98
N SER A 76 17.83 12.13 -8.29
CA SER A 76 17.43 10.84 -8.86
C SER A 76 15.96 10.80 -9.28
N SER A 77 15.07 11.50 -8.57
CA SER A 77 13.65 11.60 -8.94
C SER A 77 13.47 12.44 -10.21
N LEU A 78 14.18 13.57 -10.29
CA LEU A 78 14.20 14.43 -11.48
C LEU A 78 14.71 13.67 -12.71
N VAL A 79 15.89 13.05 -12.60
CA VAL A 79 16.51 12.27 -13.68
C VAL A 79 15.62 11.10 -14.10
N ARG A 80 15.02 10.37 -13.15
CA ARG A 80 14.10 9.25 -13.46
C ARG A 80 12.89 9.72 -14.27
N ARG A 81 12.27 10.84 -13.89
CA ARG A 81 11.10 11.39 -14.60
C ARG A 81 11.45 11.73 -16.04
N GLU A 82 12.56 12.44 -16.26
CA GLU A 82 12.96 12.84 -17.61
C GLU A 82 13.39 11.64 -18.46
N LEU A 83 14.09 10.65 -17.88
CA LEU A 83 14.38 9.39 -18.57
C LEU A 83 13.11 8.65 -18.99
N GLN A 84 12.10 8.57 -18.12
CA GLN A 84 10.82 7.94 -18.46
C GLN A 84 10.11 8.65 -19.61
N ARG A 85 10.13 9.99 -19.60
CA ARG A 85 9.56 10.81 -20.68
C ARG A 85 10.26 10.53 -22.01
N ILE A 86 11.59 10.59 -22.06
CA ILE A 86 12.37 10.36 -23.28
C ILE A 86 12.17 8.93 -23.81
N VAL A 87 12.17 7.92 -22.92
CA VAL A 87 11.92 6.52 -23.32
C VAL A 87 10.51 6.35 -23.89
N ALA A 88 9.50 7.00 -23.32
CA ALA A 88 8.15 6.95 -23.85
C ALA A 88 8.06 7.61 -25.24
N GLU A 89 8.66 8.78 -25.41
CA GLU A 89 8.73 9.49 -26.70
C GLU A 89 9.46 8.66 -27.77
N TYR A 90 10.58 8.04 -27.41
CA TYR A 90 11.33 7.16 -28.31
C TYR A 90 10.51 5.95 -28.74
N ARG A 91 9.86 5.26 -27.80
CA ARG A 91 8.99 4.11 -28.10
C ARG A 91 7.80 4.49 -28.98
N ALA A 92 7.21 5.66 -28.75
CA ALA A 92 6.12 6.16 -29.60
C ALA A 92 6.59 6.38 -31.04
N LYS A 93 7.79 6.98 -31.22
CA LYS A 93 8.40 7.16 -32.55
C LYS A 93 8.73 5.84 -33.23
N GLU A 94 9.30 4.87 -32.49
CA GLU A 94 9.57 3.54 -33.03
C GLU A 94 8.29 2.81 -33.46
N ALA A 95 7.22 2.90 -32.67
CA ALA A 95 5.95 2.27 -33.00
C ALA A 95 5.36 2.87 -34.29
N PHE A 96 5.40 4.20 -34.42
CA PHE A 96 4.95 4.90 -35.63
C PHE A 96 5.75 4.48 -36.87
N ASN A 97 7.07 4.37 -36.74
CA ASN A 97 7.94 3.96 -37.86
C ASN A 97 7.74 2.49 -38.28
N LYS A 98 7.37 1.60 -37.36
CA LYS A 98 7.12 0.18 -37.65
C LYS A 98 5.76 -0.09 -38.30
N SER A 99 4.80 0.83 -38.16
CA SER A 99 3.46 0.72 -38.75
C SER A 99 3.35 1.26 -40.18
N ARG A 100 4.44 1.77 -40.75
CA ARG A 100 4.51 2.38 -42.08
C ARG A 100 5.24 1.47 -43.05
#